data_AF-A0A6G3LM16-F1
#
_entry.id   AF-A0A6G3LM16-F1
#
_cell.length_a   1.000
_cell.length_b   1.000
_cell.length_c   1.000
_cell.angle_alpha   90.00
_cell.angle_beta   90.00
_cell.angle_gamma   90.00
#
_symmetry.space_group_name_H-M   'P 1'
#
loop_
_entity.id
_entity.type
_entity.pdbx_description
1 polymer ?
#
loop_
_entity_poly.entity_id
_entity_poly.type
_entity_poly.pdbx_seq_one_letter_code
_entity_poly.pdbx_strand_id
1 'polypeptide(L)'
;MSGQEPLQTPTPTVNTVKLRIYGGVPPRETKIGKGFSIGEINALGLTVKEARLLGIRVDTRRKTTHEENINLLRAWLAKLKEHLEAGGAPPKPAFALTLQAKPDPGRVFKGKTMSGRKMRGLLAIKYRYTHHRKWKKKQLERIHKRRHEATRHKGGD
;
A
#
# COMPACT_ATOMS: atom_id res chain seq x y z
N MET A 1 31.34 -18.81 -6.71
CA MET A 1 30.17 -19.03 -5.83
C MET A 1 28.95 -18.54 -6.59
N SER A 2 28.26 -19.40 -7.34
CA SER A 2 26.99 -19.05 -7.98
C SER A 2 25.98 -18.77 -6.87
N GLY A 3 25.75 -17.49 -6.57
CA GLY A 3 24.70 -17.09 -5.64
C GLY A 3 23.37 -17.61 -6.19
N GLN A 4 22.65 -18.42 -5.42
CA GLN A 4 21.32 -18.85 -5.81
C GLN A 4 20.43 -17.61 -5.89
N GLU A 5 19.84 -17.38 -7.06
CA GLU A 5 18.90 -16.29 -7.29
C GLU A 5 17.71 -16.39 -6.31
N PRO A 6 17.16 -15.25 -5.88
CA PRO A 6 16.00 -15.24 -4.99
C PRO A 6 14.78 -15.87 -5.69
N LEU A 7 14.00 -16.62 -4.94
CA LEU A 7 12.77 -17.22 -5.47
C LEU A 7 11.82 -16.16 -6.04
N GLN A 8 11.26 -16.47 -7.20
CA GLN A 8 10.22 -15.65 -7.81
C GLN A 8 8.97 -15.64 -6.91
N THR A 9 8.44 -14.44 -6.66
CA THR A 9 7.22 -14.26 -5.88
C THR A 9 5.99 -14.53 -6.75
N PRO A 10 4.97 -15.21 -6.22
CA PRO A 10 3.80 -15.56 -7.01
C PRO A 10 2.91 -14.34 -7.22
N THR A 11 2.11 -14.39 -8.29
CA THR A 11 1.10 -13.37 -8.57
C THR A 11 -0.30 -13.97 -8.40
N PRO A 12 -1.28 -13.20 -7.92
CA PRO A 12 -2.64 -13.69 -7.70
C PRO A 12 -3.45 -13.71 -8.99
N THR A 13 -4.32 -14.70 -9.13
CA THR A 13 -5.34 -14.76 -10.18
C THR A 13 -6.61 -14.07 -9.67
N VAL A 14 -7.23 -13.25 -10.53
CA VAL A 14 -8.45 -12.48 -10.21
C VAL A 14 -9.39 -12.49 -11.40
N ASN A 15 -10.69 -12.54 -11.13
CA ASN A 15 -11.70 -12.45 -12.19
C ASN A 15 -11.66 -11.08 -12.89
N THR A 16 -11.88 -11.08 -14.19
CA THR A 16 -12.01 -9.86 -14.98
C THR A 16 -13.39 -9.24 -14.76
N VAL A 17 -13.43 -7.92 -14.64
CA VAL A 17 -14.69 -7.19 -14.51
C VAL A 17 -15.41 -7.22 -15.86
N LYS A 18 -16.70 -7.56 -15.83
CA LYS A 18 -17.60 -7.48 -17.00
C LYS A 18 -17.87 -6.01 -17.31
N LEU A 19 -17.40 -5.51 -18.44
CA LEU A 19 -17.61 -4.12 -18.85
C LEU A 19 -18.75 -4.01 -19.85
N ARG A 20 -19.50 -2.91 -19.78
CA ARG A 20 -20.63 -2.64 -20.69
C ARG A 20 -20.22 -2.56 -22.16
N ILE A 21 -19.00 -2.07 -22.43
CA ILE A 21 -18.44 -1.96 -23.79
C ILE A 21 -18.33 -3.34 -24.46
N TYR A 22 -18.16 -4.40 -23.69
CA TYR A 22 -18.06 -5.78 -24.19
C TYR A 22 -19.38 -6.55 -24.08
N GLY A 23 -20.52 -5.86 -24.00
CA GLY A 23 -21.84 -6.50 -23.92
C GLY A 23 -22.04 -7.36 -22.66
N GLY A 24 -21.30 -7.10 -21.58
CA GLY A 24 -21.39 -7.87 -20.35
C GLY A 24 -20.62 -9.20 -20.36
N VAL A 25 -19.94 -9.54 -21.46
CA VAL A 25 -19.02 -10.67 -21.54
C VAL A 25 -17.59 -10.15 -21.29
N PRO A 26 -16.84 -10.69 -20.33
CA PRO A 26 -15.47 -10.26 -20.13
C PRO A 26 -14.58 -10.81 -21.26
N PRO A 27 -13.60 -10.05 -21.78
CA PRO A 27 -12.70 -10.54 -22.83
C PRO A 27 -11.87 -11.78 -22.43
N ARG A 28 -11.64 -11.95 -21.13
CA ARG A 28 -10.99 -13.10 -20.51
C ARG A 28 -11.60 -13.32 -19.14
N GLU A 29 -11.77 -14.56 -18.70
CA GLU A 29 -12.40 -14.85 -17.41
C GLU A 29 -11.55 -14.36 -16.23
N THR A 30 -10.24 -14.60 -16.30
CA THR A 30 -9.30 -14.24 -15.25
C THR A 30 -8.15 -13.38 -15.78
N LYS A 31 -7.50 -12.67 -14.86
CA LYS A 31 -6.33 -11.83 -15.11
C LYS A 31 -5.41 -11.84 -13.91
N ILE A 32 -4.15 -11.47 -14.15
CA ILE A 32 -3.18 -11.27 -13.07
C ILE A 32 -3.58 -10.03 -12.24
N GLY A 33 -3.70 -10.22 -10.94
CA GLY A 33 -4.01 -9.16 -9.99
C GLY A 33 -2.78 -8.33 -9.60
N LYS A 34 -3.01 -7.12 -9.08
CA LYS A 34 -1.94 -6.22 -8.60
C LYS A 34 -1.21 -6.78 -7.36
N GLY A 35 -1.89 -7.57 -6.54
CA GLY A 35 -1.42 -8.13 -5.29
C GLY A 35 -2.51 -8.95 -4.60
N PHE A 36 -2.14 -9.77 -3.63
CA PHE A 36 -3.05 -10.61 -2.86
C PHE A 36 -3.96 -9.77 -1.97
N SER A 37 -5.19 -10.24 -1.72
CA SER A 37 -6.14 -9.54 -0.87
C SER A 37 -5.78 -9.71 0.62
N ILE A 38 -6.33 -8.83 1.46
CA ILE A 38 -6.15 -8.96 2.92
C ILE A 38 -6.73 -10.29 3.41
N GLY A 39 -7.86 -10.73 2.87
CA GLY A 39 -8.49 -11.99 3.27
C GLY A 39 -7.63 -13.21 2.95
N GLU A 40 -6.99 -13.24 1.78
CA GLU A 40 -6.07 -14.32 1.39
C GLU A 40 -4.84 -14.39 2.32
N ILE A 41 -4.27 -13.24 2.68
CA ILE A 41 -3.12 -13.15 3.58
C ILE A 41 -3.49 -13.54 5.02
N ASN A 42 -4.63 -13.08 5.51
CA ASN A 42 -5.13 -13.42 6.84
C ASN A 42 -5.47 -14.92 6.96
N ALA A 43 -5.95 -15.55 5.89
CA ALA A 43 -6.23 -17.00 5.87
C ALA A 43 -4.97 -17.86 6.09
N LEU A 44 -3.78 -17.30 5.86
CA LEU A 44 -2.49 -17.93 6.13
C LEU A 44 -1.94 -17.58 7.53
N GLY A 45 -2.65 -16.76 8.30
CA GLY A 45 -2.18 -16.26 9.59
C GLY A 45 -1.08 -15.21 9.49
N LEU A 46 -0.85 -14.63 8.31
CA LEU A 46 0.15 -13.58 8.11
C LEU A 46 -0.46 -12.19 8.27
N THR A 47 0.34 -11.24 8.76
CA THR A 47 0.00 -9.82 8.68
C THR A 47 0.42 -9.23 7.33
N VAL A 48 -0.20 -8.10 6.94
CA VAL A 48 0.16 -7.35 5.73
C VAL A 48 1.65 -6.95 5.72
N LYS A 49 2.22 -6.68 6.91
CA LYS A 49 3.62 -6.30 7.05
C LYS A 49 4.54 -7.51 6.80
N GLU A 50 4.27 -8.65 7.43
CA GLU A 50 5.04 -9.88 7.24
C GLU A 50 4.99 -10.35 5.78
N ALA A 51 3.80 -10.37 5.17
CA ALA A 51 3.67 -10.73 3.76
C ALA A 51 4.53 -9.84 2.85
N ARG A 52 4.55 -8.52 3.09
CA ARG A 52 5.40 -7.60 2.34
C ARG A 52 6.89 -7.80 2.62
N LEU A 53 7.27 -8.23 3.82
CA LEU A 53 8.66 -8.55 4.15
C LEU A 53 9.14 -9.76 3.34
N LEU A 54 8.27 -10.76 3.17
CA LEU A 54 8.51 -11.94 2.34
C LEU A 54 8.47 -11.64 0.82
N GLY A 55 8.30 -10.39 0.39
CA GLY A 55 8.22 -10.07 -1.03
C GLY A 55 6.84 -10.24 -1.65
N ILE A 56 5.83 -10.66 -0.88
CA ILE A 56 4.45 -10.80 -1.38
C ILE A 56 3.83 -9.42 -1.52
N ARG A 57 3.29 -9.12 -2.71
CA ARG A 57 2.58 -7.86 -2.95
C ARG A 57 1.14 -7.98 -2.45
N VAL A 58 0.74 -7.08 -1.55
CA VAL A 58 -0.60 -7.07 -0.94
C VAL A 58 -1.42 -5.87 -1.44
N ASP A 59 -2.60 -6.13 -2.02
CA ASP A 59 -3.62 -5.13 -2.38
C ASP A 59 -4.64 -4.97 -1.25
N THR A 60 -4.45 -3.93 -0.45
CA THR A 60 -5.27 -3.65 0.73
C THR A 60 -6.71 -3.22 0.41
N ARG A 61 -7.04 -2.98 -0.86
CA ARG A 61 -8.37 -2.51 -1.27
C ARG A 61 -9.28 -3.64 -1.75
N ARG A 62 -8.71 -4.80 -2.14
CA ARG A 62 -9.48 -5.95 -2.62
C ARG A 62 -10.07 -6.71 -1.42
N LYS A 63 -11.37 -6.99 -1.49
CA LYS A 63 -12.09 -7.78 -0.47
C LYS A 63 -12.35 -9.23 -0.88
N THR A 64 -12.25 -9.54 -2.18
CA THR A 64 -12.47 -10.91 -2.68
C THR A 64 -11.35 -11.84 -2.25
N THR A 65 -11.73 -13.07 -1.96
CA THR A 65 -10.85 -14.16 -1.55
C THR A 65 -11.05 -15.32 -2.51
N HIS A 66 -9.95 -15.83 -3.06
CA HIS A 66 -9.96 -17.00 -3.93
C HIS A 66 -9.16 -18.13 -3.27
N GLU A 67 -9.74 -19.31 -3.16
CA GLU A 67 -9.10 -20.48 -2.53
C GLU A 67 -7.84 -20.92 -3.29
N GLU A 68 -7.88 -20.85 -4.62
CA GLU A 68 -6.73 -21.11 -5.49
C GLU A 68 -5.51 -20.26 -5.10
N ASN A 69 -5.71 -18.96 -4.80
CA ASN A 69 -4.64 -18.07 -4.39
C ASN A 69 -4.07 -18.44 -3.00
N ILE A 70 -4.92 -18.92 -2.09
CA ILE A 70 -4.50 -19.37 -0.74
C ILE A 70 -3.62 -20.62 -0.86
N ASN A 71 -4.05 -21.59 -1.67
CA ASN A 71 -3.30 -22.83 -1.91
C ASN A 71 -1.96 -22.55 -2.59
N LEU A 72 -1.97 -21.66 -3.60
CA LEU A 72 -0.77 -21.20 -4.28
C LEU A 72 0.21 -20.53 -3.32
N LEU A 73 -0.27 -19.70 -2.38
CA LEU A 73 0.59 -19.09 -1.35
C LEU A 73 1.14 -20.12 -0.37
N ARG A 74 0.36 -21.12 0.06
CA ARG A 74 0.87 -22.22 0.91
C ARG A 74 2.00 -22.98 0.21
N ALA A 75 1.80 -23.37 -1.04
CA ALA A 75 2.80 -24.08 -1.81
C ALA A 75 4.07 -23.25 -1.99
N TRP A 76 3.93 -21.94 -2.22
CA TRP A 76 5.06 -21.04 -2.33
C TRP A 76 5.81 -20.86 -1.01
N LEU A 77 5.12 -20.76 0.13
CA LEU A 77 5.76 -20.68 1.46
C LEU A 77 6.56 -21.95 1.80
N ALA A 78 6.07 -23.13 1.41
CA ALA A 78 6.81 -24.38 1.57
C ALA A 78 8.12 -24.37 0.76
N LYS A 79 8.05 -23.99 -0.53
CA LYS A 79 9.24 -23.83 -1.39
C LYS A 79 10.20 -22.77 -0.85
N LEU A 80 9.67 -21.69 -0.30
CA LEU A 80 10.47 -20.62 0.30
C LEU A 80 11.26 -21.12 1.51
N LYS A 81 10.64 -21.97 2.34
CA LYS A 81 11.30 -22.59 3.49
C LYS A 81 12.46 -23.47 3.03
N GLU A 82 12.23 -24.35 2.07
CA GLU A 82 13.27 -25.24 1.50
C GLU A 82 14.44 -24.44 0.90
N HIS A 83 14.14 -23.39 0.14
CA HIS A 83 15.17 -22.52 -0.45
C HIS A 83 15.99 -21.78 0.59
N LEU A 84 15.37 -21.30 1.66
CA LEU A 84 16.07 -20.63 2.75
C LEU A 84 16.95 -21.61 3.54
N GLU A 85 16.46 -22.84 3.78
CA GLU A 85 17.24 -23.92 4.41
C GLU A 85 18.44 -24.34 3.55
N ALA A 86 18.30 -24.31 2.22
CA ALA A 86 19.40 -24.53 1.28
C ALA A 86 20.44 -23.38 1.22
N GLY A 87 20.27 -22.33 2.04
CA GLY A 87 21.15 -21.16 2.06
C GLY A 87 20.89 -20.15 0.93
N GLY A 88 19.74 -20.25 0.27
CA GLY A 88 19.32 -19.33 -0.78
C GLY A 88 19.06 -17.91 -0.26
N ALA A 89 19.22 -16.91 -1.14
CA ALA A 89 18.97 -15.52 -0.78
C ALA A 89 17.45 -15.25 -0.63
N PRO A 90 17.01 -14.55 0.44
CA PRO A 90 15.60 -14.25 0.62
C PRO A 90 15.07 -13.34 -0.50
N PRO A 91 13.79 -13.47 -0.88
CA PRO A 91 13.18 -12.60 -1.87
C PRO A 91 13.23 -11.15 -1.41
N LYS A 92 13.36 -10.24 -2.37
CA LYS A 92 13.34 -8.81 -2.10
C LYS A 92 11.99 -8.43 -1.48
N PRO A 93 11.97 -7.71 -0.34
CA PRO A 93 10.72 -7.28 0.26
C PRO A 93 9.92 -6.38 -0.69
N ALA A 94 8.59 -6.56 -0.70
CA ALA A 94 7.64 -5.79 -1.50
C ALA A 94 7.30 -4.42 -0.89
N PHE A 95 7.93 -4.07 0.23
CA PHE A 95 7.93 -2.69 0.72
C PHE A 95 8.54 -1.76 -0.34
N ALA A 96 8.14 -0.49 -0.31
CA ALA A 96 8.97 0.51 -0.97
C ALA A 96 10.35 0.44 -0.30
N LEU A 97 11.38 0.12 -1.09
CA LEU A 97 12.76 0.20 -0.63
C LEU A 97 13.05 1.66 -0.38
N THR A 98 12.84 2.08 0.86
CA THR A 98 13.15 3.41 1.36
C THR A 98 12.18 4.49 0.82
N LEU A 99 11.57 5.25 1.73
CA LEU A 99 11.11 6.60 1.37
C LEU A 99 12.36 7.45 1.17
N GLN A 100 12.98 7.35 -0.01
CA GLN A 100 14.06 8.26 -0.42
C GLN A 100 13.41 9.63 -0.59
N ALA A 101 13.35 10.41 0.50
CA ALA A 101 13.07 11.83 0.38
C ALA A 101 14.15 12.40 -0.54
N LYS A 102 13.75 12.94 -1.70
CA LYS A 102 14.70 13.59 -2.60
C LYS A 102 15.56 14.54 -1.76
N PRO A 103 16.90 14.44 -1.81
CA PRO A 103 17.74 15.38 -1.08
C PRO A 103 17.35 16.78 -1.52
N ASP A 104 17.31 17.72 -0.57
CA ASP A 104 17.09 19.13 -0.87
C ASP A 104 18.24 19.55 -1.81
N PRO A 105 18.00 19.80 -3.13
CA PRO A 105 19.08 20.25 -3.99
C PRO A 105 19.52 21.60 -3.44
N GLY A 106 20.73 21.67 -2.88
CA GLY A 106 21.26 22.75 -2.05
C GLY A 106 21.41 24.08 -2.79
N ARG A 107 20.30 24.63 -3.30
CA ARG A 107 20.26 25.93 -3.95
C ARG A 107 20.39 27.01 -2.88
N VAL A 108 21.42 27.85 -3.02
CA VAL A 108 21.81 28.90 -2.07
C VAL A 108 20.64 29.81 -1.67
N PHE A 109 19.65 30.03 -2.56
CA PHE A 109 18.47 30.84 -2.25
C PHE A 109 17.15 30.08 -2.49
N LYS A 110 16.72 29.27 -1.50
CA LYS A 110 15.34 28.75 -1.40
C LYS A 110 14.36 29.71 -0.71
N GLY A 111 14.84 30.88 -0.29
CA GLY A 111 14.11 31.79 0.59
C GLY A 111 13.80 31.17 1.96
N LYS A 112 14.60 30.18 2.39
CA LYS A 112 14.50 29.51 3.71
C LYS A 112 15.32 30.22 4.79
N THR A 113 16.15 31.20 4.43
CA THR A 113 16.78 32.14 5.37
C THR A 113 15.70 32.92 6.13
N MET A 114 16.02 33.46 7.30
CA MET A 114 15.05 34.21 8.11
C MET A 114 14.42 35.38 7.35
N SER A 115 15.21 36.09 6.53
CA SER A 115 14.74 37.15 5.63
C SER A 115 13.78 36.61 4.55
N GLY A 116 14.12 35.52 3.87
CA GLY A 116 13.26 34.89 2.86
C GLY A 116 11.95 34.35 3.44
N ARG A 117 11.96 33.80 4.67
CA ARG A 117 10.75 33.35 5.38
C ARG A 117 9.85 34.52 5.78
N LYS A 118 10.44 35.68 6.11
CA LYS A 118 9.71 36.91 6.43
C LYS A 118 9.05 37.49 5.19
N MET A 119 9.80 37.60 4.08
CA MET A 119 9.33 38.10 2.79
C MET A 119 8.16 37.29 2.23
N ARG A 120 8.16 35.97 2.40
CA ARG A 120 7.08 35.08 1.93
C ARG A 120 5.88 35.01 2.89
N GLY A 121 5.89 35.77 3.99
CA GLY A 121 4.82 35.73 5.01
C GLY A 121 4.77 34.44 5.84
N LEU A 122 5.73 33.52 5.67
CA LEU A 122 5.74 32.22 6.34
C LEU A 122 5.93 32.35 7.85
N LEU A 123 6.66 33.38 8.31
CA LEU A 123 6.79 33.72 9.72
C LEU A 123 5.50 34.33 10.31
N ALA A 124 4.74 35.08 9.51
CA ALA A 124 3.47 35.67 9.93
C ALA A 124 2.33 34.63 9.98
N ILE A 125 2.35 33.65 9.06
CA ILE A 125 1.34 32.58 8.97
C ILE A 125 1.55 31.50 10.06
N LYS A 126 2.77 31.41 10.62
CA LYS A 126 3.30 30.54 11.68
C LYS A 126 2.65 29.14 11.80
N TYR A 127 1.41 28.99 12.27
CA TYR A 127 0.69 27.69 12.35
C TYR A 127 -0.86 27.75 12.32
N ARG A 128 -1.48 28.93 12.20
CA ARG A 128 -2.95 29.07 12.41
C ARG A 128 -3.78 28.55 11.23
N TYR A 129 -3.23 28.54 10.02
CA TYR A 129 -3.96 28.22 8.77
C TYR A 129 -3.40 27.02 7.98
N THR A 130 -2.48 26.22 8.53
CA THR A 130 -1.97 25.08 7.77
C THR A 130 -3.00 23.97 7.68
N HIS A 131 -3.13 23.40 6.47
CA HIS A 131 -3.94 22.22 6.20
C HIS A 131 -3.53 21.03 7.10
N HIS A 132 -2.28 20.97 7.54
CA HIS A 132 -1.77 20.00 8.52
C HIS A 132 -2.44 20.12 9.90
N ARG A 133 -2.62 21.33 10.47
CA ARG A 133 -3.33 21.49 11.76
C ARG A 133 -4.81 21.13 11.60
N LYS A 134 -5.43 21.56 10.49
CA LYS A 134 -6.82 21.26 10.16
C LYS A 134 -7.03 19.74 9.98
N TRP A 135 -6.16 19.07 9.25
CA TRP A 135 -6.21 17.62 9.02
C TRP A 135 -5.85 16.81 10.25
N LYS A 136 -4.87 17.23 11.06
CA LYS A 136 -4.54 16.56 12.33
C LYS A 136 -5.69 16.66 13.34
N LYS A 137 -6.35 17.83 13.42
CA LYS A 137 -7.60 18.01 14.18
C LYS A 137 -8.73 17.12 13.64
N LYS A 138 -8.95 17.11 12.32
CA LYS A 138 -9.97 16.28 11.63
C LYS A 138 -9.72 14.78 11.83
N GLN A 139 -8.46 14.33 11.79
CA GLN A 139 -8.06 12.95 12.03
C GLN A 139 -8.27 12.54 13.49
N LEU A 140 -7.92 13.41 14.46
CA LEU A 140 -8.25 13.18 15.88
C LEU A 140 -9.77 13.13 16.12
N GLU A 141 -10.55 13.99 15.46
CA GLU A 141 -12.02 13.97 15.55
C GLU A 141 -12.64 12.69 14.96
N ARG A 142 -12.04 12.11 13.90
CA ARG A 142 -12.41 10.81 13.31
C ARG A 142 -12.03 9.61 14.19
N ILE A 143 -10.81 9.62 14.72
CA ILE A 143 -10.35 8.59 15.67
C ILE A 143 -11.23 8.61 16.94
N HIS A 144 -11.62 9.81 17.42
CA HIS A 144 -12.47 9.98 18.60
C HIS A 144 -13.99 9.90 18.32
N LYS A 145 -14.42 9.61 17.08
CA LYS A 145 -15.83 9.49 16.66
C LYS A 145 -16.76 10.59 17.22
N ARG A 146 -16.32 11.86 17.23
CA ARG A 146 -17.17 12.96 17.73
C ARG A 146 -18.43 13.09 16.85
N ARG A 147 -19.62 13.12 17.48
CA ARG A 147 -20.96 13.03 16.87
C ARG A 147 -21.16 13.88 15.59
N HIS A 148 -20.46 15.00 15.47
CA HIS A 148 -20.64 15.97 14.39
C HIS A 148 -20.15 15.52 12.99
N GLU A 149 -19.49 14.35 12.84
CA GLU A 149 -19.20 13.72 11.53
C GLU A 149 -20.12 12.53 11.19
N ALA A 150 -20.88 11.98 12.14
CA ALA A 150 -21.74 10.81 11.91
C ALA A 150 -23.02 11.15 11.12
N THR A 151 -23.49 12.39 11.22
CA THR A 151 -24.74 12.84 10.59
C THR A 151 -24.45 13.81 9.45
N ARG A 152 -24.25 13.27 8.25
CA ARG A 152 -24.65 13.96 7.01
C ARG A 152 -25.28 12.95 6.05
N HIS A 153 -26.55 12.62 6.29
CA HIS A 153 -27.47 12.45 5.17
C HIS A 153 -27.74 13.82 4.57
N LYS A 154 -27.40 13.98 3.29
CA LYS A 154 -28.06 14.96 2.43
C LYS A 154 -28.70 14.15 1.30
N GLY A 155 -29.99 13.89 1.43
CA GLY A 155 -30.88 13.41 0.36
C GLY A 155 -31.51 12.04 0.57
N GLY A 156 -32.83 12.05 0.78
CA GLY A 156 -33.81 11.15 0.15
C GLY A 156 -34.12 9.82 0.82
N ASP A 157 -35.30 9.79 1.45
CA ASP A 157 -36.16 8.69 1.96
C ASP A 157 -35.54 7.50 2.69
#